data_AF-A0A1Q7TH22-F1
#
_entry.id   AF-A0A1Q7TH22-F1
#
_cell.length_a   1.000
_cell.length_b   1.000
_cell.length_c   1.000
_cell.angle_alpha   90.00
_cell.angle_beta   90.00
_cell.angle_gamma   90.00
#
_symmetry.space_group_name_H-M   'P 1'
#
loop_
_entity.id
_entity.type
_entity.pdbx_description
1 polymer ?
#
loop_
_entity_poly.entity_id
_entity_poly.type
_entity_poly.pdbx_seq_one_letter_code
_entity_poly.pdbx_strand_id
1 'polypeptide(L)' 'MITEIHCHTCGGRITDPTLVSYRLADGAVVAAVPRTGLCSCALAIVYGPPAGYLSSPGFPRPIIPS' A
#
# COMPACT_ATOMS: atom_id res chain seq x y z
N MET A 1 17.53 1.66 -3.80
CA MET A 1 16.93 1.61 -2.45
C MET A 1 15.67 0.77 -2.54
N ILE A 2 15.52 -0.25 -1.71
CA ILE A 2 14.27 -1.04 -1.62
C ILE A 2 13.35 -0.28 -0.67
N THR A 3 12.26 0.29 -1.19
CA THR A 3 11.21 0.91 -0.37
C THR A 3 10.60 -0.14 0.54
N GLU A 4 10.60 0.14 1.84
CA GLU A 4 10.01 -0.74 2.85
C GLU A 4 8.48 -0.66 2.79
N ILE A 5 7.81 -1.79 2.57
CA ILE A 5 6.35 -1.87 2.45
C ILE A 5 5.79 -2.54 3.71
N HIS A 6 4.73 -1.96 4.26
CA HIS A 6 4.03 -2.50 5.42
C HIS A 6 2.62 -2.94 5.05
N CYS A 7 2.14 -4.03 5.67
CA CYS A 7 0.79 -4.51 5.51
C CYS A 7 -0.18 -3.58 6.23
N HIS A 8 -1.18 -3.04 5.53
CA HIS A 8 -2.18 -2.17 6.12
C HIS A 8 -3.17 -2.93 7.03
N THR A 9 -3.18 -4.27 7.00
CA THR A 9 -4.02 -5.09 7.89
C THR A 9 -3.40 -5.29 9.27
N CYS A 10 -2.10 -5.62 9.34
CA CYS A 10 -1.43 -5.96 10.60
C CYS A 10 -0.29 -5.01 10.99
N GLY A 11 0.08 -4.07 10.10
CA GLY A 11 1.18 -3.13 10.28
C GLY A 11 2.57 -3.73 10.06
N GLY A 12 2.67 -5.05 9.86
CA GLY A 12 3.95 -5.75 9.75
C GLY A 12 4.67 -5.49 8.42
N ARG A 13 6.01 -5.55 8.47
CA ARG A 13 6.88 -5.40 7.30
C ARG A 13 6.73 -6.57 6.34
N ILE A 14 6.49 -6.27 5.07
CA ILE A 14 6.34 -7.26 4.01
C ILE A 14 7.73 -7.60 3.46
N THR A 15 8.09 -8.89 3.51
CA THR A 15 9.36 -9.40 2.97
C THR A 15 9.21 -10.09 1.63
N ASP A 16 8.02 -10.61 1.34
CA ASP A 16 7.72 -11.25 0.07
C ASP A 16 6.69 -10.42 -0.72
N PRO A 17 7.09 -9.79 -1.84
CA PRO A 17 6.19 -8.95 -2.64
C PRO A 17 5.18 -9.75 -3.48
N THR A 18 5.36 -11.07 -3.64
CA THR A 18 4.44 -11.89 -4.45
C THR A 18 3.13 -12.18 -3.70
N LEU A 19 3.16 -12.03 -2.36
CA LEU A 19 2.01 -12.19 -1.47
C LEU A 19 1.27 -10.87 -1.18
N VAL A 20 1.52 -9.83 -1.98
CA VAL A 20 0.89 -8.51 -1.79
C VAL A 20 -0.33 -8.35 -2.68
N SER A 21 -1.46 -8.04 -2.06
CA SER A 21 -2.69 -7.63 -2.72
C SER A 21 -2.84 -6.12 -2.62
N TYR A 22 -2.57 -5.44 -3.74
CA TYR A 22 -2.82 -4.00 -3.85
C TYR A 22 -4.31 -3.75 -4.03
N ARG A 23 -4.85 -2.85 -3.21
CA ARG A 23 -6.26 -2.43 -3.28
C ARG A 23 -6.34 -0.91 -3.32
N LEU A 24 -7.37 -0.39 -3.98
CA LEU A 24 -7.72 1.01 -3.84
C LEU A 24 -8.31 1.21 -2.44
N ALA A 25 -7.86 2.25 -1.73
CA ALA A 25 -8.54 2.65 -0.50
C ALA A 25 -9.85 3.33 -0.88
N ASP A 26 -10.97 2.70 -0.55
CA ASP A 26 -12.20 3.44 -0.33
C ASP A 26 -12.01 4.30 0.92
N GLY A 27 -12.53 5.53 0.95
CA GLY A 27 -12.21 6.54 1.96
C GLY A 27 -12.50 6.17 3.44
N ALA A 28 -13.08 5.00 3.70
CA ALA A 28 -13.39 4.48 5.04
C ALA A 28 -12.35 3.48 5.59
N VAL A 29 -11.27 3.19 4.86
CA VAL A 29 -10.29 2.18 5.28
C VAL A 29 -9.30 2.75 6.28
N VAL A 30 -9.25 2.17 7.48
CA VAL A 30 -8.23 2.48 8.50
C VAL A 30 -7.05 1.53 8.35
N ALA A 31 -5.88 2.08 8.06
CA ALA A 31 -4.63 1.33 8.00
C ALA A 31 -4.10 1.02 9.41
N ALA A 32 -3.59 -0.19 9.61
CA ALA A 32 -2.83 -0.54 10.81
C ALA A 32 -1.54 0.27 10.88
N VAL A 33 -1.14 0.64 12.11
CA VAL A 33 0.09 1.39 12.37
C VAL A 33 1.31 0.53 11.99
N PRO A 34 2.27 1.05 11.19
CA PRO A 34 3.49 0.34 10.84
C PRO A 34 4.26 -0.11 12.09
N ARG A 35 4.75 -1.35 12.08
CA ARG A 35 5.57 -1.93 13.15
C ARG A 35 6.79 -2.63 12.56
N THR A 36 7.84 -2.70 13.37
CA THR A 36 9.13 -3.33 13.01
C THR A 36 9.05 -4.84 12.84
N GLY A 37 7.96 -5.48 13.30
CA GLY A 37 7.76 -6.93 13.15
C GLY A 37 7.40 -7.34 11.71
N LEU A 38 7.73 -8.58 11.36
CA LEU A 38 7.38 -9.17 10.06
C LEU A 38 5.85 -9.32 9.91
N CYS A 39 5.36 -9.17 8.68
CA CYS A 39 3.98 -9.46 8.32
C CYS A 39 3.71 -10.96 8.48
N SER A 40 2.69 -11.31 9.27
CA SER A 40 2.24 -12.69 9.49
C SER A 40 0.90 -13.01 8.78
N CYS A 41 0.43 -12.11 7.91
CA CYS A 41 -0.80 -12.33 7.15
C CYS A 41 -0.56 -13.35 6.01
N ALA A 42 -1.52 -14.24 5.78
CA ALA A 42 -1.48 -15.14 4.63
C ALA A 42 -1.49 -14.39 3.28
N LEU A 43 -2.12 -13.21 3.24
CA LEU A 43 -2.10 -12.27 2.13
C LEU A 43 -1.90 -10.87 2.69
N ALA A 44 -0.84 -10.18 2.29
CA ALA A 44 -0.56 -8.82 2.74
C ALA A 44 -1.38 -7.81 1.92
N ILE A 45 -2.18 -6.97 2.58
CA ILE A 45 -2.95 -5.93 1.88
C ILE A 45 -2.19 -4.61 1.95
N VAL A 46 -2.01 -3.99 0.79
CA VAL A 46 -1.45 -2.65 0.67
C VAL A 46 -2.47 -1.78 -0.04
N TYR A 47 -2.85 -0.67 0.60
CA TYR A 47 -3.73 0.28 -0.03
C TYR A 47 -2.92 1.33 -0.78
N GLY A 48 -3.32 1.57 -2.02
CA GLY A 48 -2.70 2.56 -2.88
C GLY A 48 -2.20 1.97 -4.19
N PRO A 49 -1.85 2.86 -5.12
CA PRO A 49 -1.35 2.48 -6.43
C PRO A 49 -0.07 1.61 -6.31
N PRO A 50 0.06 0.53 -7.09
CA PRO A 50 1.35 -0.17 -7.21
C PRO A 50 2.43 0.79 -7.74
N ALA A 51 3.71 0.45 -7.50
CA ALA A 51 4.82 1.27 -7.98
C ALA A 51 4.73 1.47 -9.52
N GLY A 52 4.71 2.73 -9.97
CA GLY A 52 4.54 3.10 -11.39
C GLY A 52 3.11 3.46 -11.82
N TYR A 53 2.09 3.25 -10.98
CA TYR A 53 0.70 3.59 -11.33
C TYR A 53 0.46 5.11 -11.46
N LEU A 54 1.19 5.94 -10.69
CA LEU A 54 1.17 7.41 -10.82
C LEU A 54 1.78 7.90 -12.14
N SER A 55 2.49 7.05 -12.86
CA SER A 55 3.05 7.35 -14.19
C SER A 55 2.11 6.94 -15.33
N SER A 56 0.94 6.36 -15.04
CA SER A 56 -0.06 6.00 -16.05
C SER A 56 -0.91 7.21 -16.45
N PRO A 57 -1.03 7.53 -17.75
CA PRO A 57 -1.64 8.77 -18.26
C PRO A 57 -3.17 8.90 -18.06
N GLY A 58 -3.81 7.98 -17.32
CA GLY A 58 -5.27 7.91 -17.18
C GLY A 58 -5.85 8.33 -15.83
N PHE A 59 -5.04 8.73 -14.84
CA PHE A 59 -5.58 9.09 -13.53
C PHE A 59 -5.77 10.61 -13.39
N PRO A 60 -6.95 11.08 -12.93
CA PRO A 60 -7.15 12.49 -12.66
C PRO A 60 -6.15 12.91 -11.58
N ARG A 61 -5.23 13.79 -11.96
CA ARG A 61 -4.35 14.49 -11.03
C ARG A 61 -5.24 15.10 -9.95
N PRO A 62 -4.98 14.91 -8.65
CA PRO A 62 -5.66 15.70 -7.64
C PRO A 62 -5.42 17.16 -7.99
N ILE A 63 -6.49 17.83 -8.41
CA ILE A 63 -6.55 19.28 -8.60
C ILE A 63 -6.24 19.89 -7.24
N ILE A 64 -4.99 20.30 -7.05
CA ILE A 64 -4.59 21.15 -5.93
C ILE A 64 -5.11 22.54 -6.31
N PRO A 65 -6.13 23.09 -5.63
CA PRO A 65 -6.51 24.48 -5.86
C PRO A 65 -5.35 25.38 -5.40
N SER A 66 -4.88 26.22 -6.32
CA SER A 66 -3.89 27.29 -6.09
C SER A 66 -4.43 28.40 -5.20
#